data_AF-X1AUT1-F1
#
_entry.id   AF-X1AUT1-F1
#
_cell.length_a   1.000
_cell.length_b   1.000
_cell.length_c   1.000
_cell.angle_alpha   90.00
_cell.angle_beta   90.00
_cell.angle_gamma   90.00
#
_symmetry.space_group_name_H-M   'P 1'
#
loop_
_entity.id
_entity.type
_entity.pdbx_description
1 polymer ?
#
loop_
_entity_poly.entity_id
_entity_poly.type
_entity_poly.pdbx_seq_one_letter_code
_entity_poly.pdbx_strand_id
1 'polypeptide(L)'
;VKVDTVVTDCRFKNEIISIADSGGLVFRVKRGPEPSWYDSMIRYNSNQAHIEEDIKMQELRESGYIPHISETNWIGSKFDYVIENDGTLKELYEKIDGIMNEHG
;
A
#
# COMPACT_ATOMS: atom_id res chain seq x y z
N VAL A 1 8.17 -20.54 -22.04
CA VAL A 1 8.00 -20.62 -20.57
C VAL A 1 7.68 -19.21 -20.10
N LYS A 2 6.50 -19.00 -19.51
CA LYS A 2 6.17 -17.73 -18.87
C LYS A 2 6.87 -17.72 -17.50
N VAL A 3 7.57 -16.64 -17.18
CA VAL A 3 8.25 -16.49 -15.89
C VAL A 3 7.50 -15.40 -15.14
N ASP A 4 6.97 -15.75 -13.98
CA ASP A 4 6.33 -14.76 -13.11
C ASP A 4 7.41 -13.98 -12.38
N THR A 5 7.26 -12.65 -12.37
CA THR A 5 8.20 -11.73 -11.73
C THR A 5 7.53 -11.10 -10.52
N VAL A 6 8.21 -11.13 -9.38
CA VAL A 6 7.71 -10.54 -8.13
C VAL A 6 8.58 -9.34 -7.77
N VAL A 7 7.95 -8.18 -7.56
CA VAL A 7 8.59 -6.97 -7.05
C VAL A 7 8.10 -6.74 -5.62
N THR A 8 8.99 -6.94 -4.64
CA THR A 8 8.59 -6.98 -3.22
C THR A 8 8.69 -5.64 -2.50
N ASP A 9 9.49 -4.69 -2.99
CA ASP A 9 9.75 -3.40 -2.33
C ASP A 9 9.17 -2.22 -3.13
N CYS A 10 7.86 -2.23 -3.35
CA CYS A 10 7.14 -1.10 -3.96
C CYS A 10 6.68 -0.13 -2.86
N ARG A 11 7.23 1.07 -2.85
CA ARG A 11 7.00 2.07 -1.79
C ARG A 11 6.36 3.35 -2.30
N PHE A 12 6.45 3.60 -3.60
CA PHE A 12 5.96 4.82 -4.21
C PHE A 12 4.80 4.56 -5.17
N LYS A 13 3.87 5.51 -5.20
CA LYS A 13 2.67 5.44 -6.05
C LYS A 13 3.01 5.29 -7.54
N ASN A 14 4.08 5.93 -8.00
CA ASN A 14 4.54 5.81 -9.40
C ASN A 14 5.02 4.40 -9.74
N GLU A 15 5.67 3.68 -8.81
CA GLU A 15 6.09 2.29 -9.02
C GLU A 15 4.86 1.38 -9.15
N ILE A 16 3.88 1.55 -8.25
CA ILE A 16 2.62 0.81 -8.27
C ILE A 16 1.87 1.04 -9.59
N ILE A 17 1.76 2.30 -10.03
CA ILE A 17 1.12 2.64 -11.31
C ILE A 17 1.87 1.98 -12.46
N SER A 18 3.21 2.04 -12.48
CA SER A 18 4.00 1.42 -13.55
C SER A 18 3.79 -0.10 -13.66
N ILE A 19 3.64 -0.79 -12.52
CA ILE A 19 3.36 -2.22 -12.49
C ILE A 19 1.94 -2.50 -13.00
N ALA A 20 0.96 -1.75 -12.51
CA ALA A 20 -0.44 -1.89 -12.93
C ALA A 20 -0.62 -1.62 -14.44
N ASP A 21 0.01 -0.57 -14.97
CA ASP A 21 -0.03 -0.20 -16.39
C ASP A 21 0.63 -1.27 -17.28
N SER A 22 1.54 -2.06 -16.73
CA SER A 22 2.18 -3.20 -17.41
C SER A 22 1.34 -4.48 -17.35
N GLY A 23 0.12 -4.42 -16.78
CA GLY A 23 -0.76 -5.57 -16.57
C GLY A 23 -0.34 -6.45 -15.39
N GLY A 24 0.52 -5.97 -14.49
CA GLY A 24 0.87 -6.65 -13.26
C GLY A 24 -0.22 -6.50 -12.20
N LEU A 25 -0.32 -7.49 -11.31
CA LEU A 25 -1.18 -7.45 -10.14
C LEU A 25 -0.47 -6.75 -8.97
N VAL A 26 -1.20 -5.90 -8.25
CA VAL A 26 -0.68 -5.16 -7.10
C VAL A 26 -1.32 -5.68 -5.82
N PHE A 27 -0.49 -6.24 -4.94
CA PHE A 27 -0.91 -6.79 -3.66
C PHE A 27 -0.50 -5.87 -2.52
N ARG A 28 -1.42 -5.63 -1.58
CA ARG A 28 -1.12 -5.04 -0.27
C ARG A 28 -1.26 -6.08 0.81
N VAL A 29 -0.19 -6.35 1.55
CA VAL A 29 -0.24 -7.19 2.75
C VAL A 29 -0.20 -6.29 3.98
N LYS A 30 -1.13 -6.47 4.91
CA LYS A 30 -1.19 -5.68 6.15
C LYS A 30 -1.50 -6.55 7.36
N ARG A 31 -1.19 -6.03 8.54
CA ARG A 31 -1.48 -6.65 9.84
C ARG A 31 -2.05 -5.59 10.77
N GLY A 32 -3.21 -5.87 11.35
CA GLY A 32 -3.91 -4.98 12.25
C GLY A 32 -4.61 -3.80 11.56
N PRO A 33 -5.23 -2.92 12.37
CA PRO A 33 -5.92 -1.74 11.87
C PRO A 33 -4.94 -0.70 11.32
N GLU A 34 -5.46 0.18 10.44
CA GLU A 34 -4.71 1.34 9.99
C GLU A 34 -4.42 2.30 11.16
N PRO A 35 -3.29 3.03 11.14
CA PRO A 35 -3.03 4.06 12.14
C PRO A 35 -4.02 5.23 12.00
N SER A 36 -4.23 5.98 13.08
CA SER A 36 -5.19 7.11 13.12
C SER A 36 -4.93 8.21 12.09
N TRP A 37 -3.69 8.33 11.61
CA TRP A 37 -3.29 9.31 10.60
C TRP A 37 -3.48 8.82 9.16
N TYR A 38 -3.84 7.54 8.93
CA TYR A 38 -3.92 6.92 7.61
C TYR A 38 -4.87 7.66 6.65
N ASP A 39 -6.10 7.95 7.08
CA ASP A 39 -7.09 8.64 6.25
C ASP A 39 -6.67 10.06 5.88
N SER A 40 -5.92 10.71 6.77
CA SER A 40 -5.37 12.03 6.48
C SER A 40 -4.26 11.95 5.43
N MET A 41 -3.47 10.87 5.46
CA MET A 41 -2.48 10.60 4.43
C MET A 41 -3.11 10.27 3.06
N ILE A 42 -4.29 9.64 3.03
CA ILE A 42 -5.03 9.44 1.77
C ILE A 42 -5.33 10.80 1.12
N ARG A 43 -5.86 11.77 1.88
CA ARG A 43 -6.19 13.11 1.39
C ARG A 43 -4.95 13.91 1.00
N TYR A 44 -3.90 13.83 1.81
CA TYR A 44 -2.62 14.47 1.55
C TYR A 44 -1.99 13.96 0.24
N ASN A 45 -1.90 12.64 0.05
CA ASN A 45 -1.30 12.03 -1.14
C ASN A 45 -2.18 12.18 -2.41
N SER A 46 -3.48 12.48 -2.27
CA SER A 46 -4.38 12.72 -3.40
C SER A 46 -4.47 14.18 -3.82
N ASN A 47 -3.72 15.10 -3.17
CA ASN A 47 -3.84 16.55 -3.32
C ASN A 47 -5.29 17.04 -3.07
N GLN A 48 -6.02 16.38 -2.17
CA GLN A 48 -7.39 16.76 -1.78
C GLN A 48 -7.45 17.39 -0.38
N ALA A 49 -6.31 17.45 0.33
CA ALA A 49 -6.19 18.13 1.59
C ALA A 49 -6.29 19.67 1.41
N HIS A 50 -6.84 20.34 2.43
CA HIS A 50 -6.79 21.80 2.52
C HIS A 50 -5.40 22.26 2.95
N ILE A 51 -5.02 23.51 2.63
CA ILE A 51 -3.69 24.07 2.99
C ILE A 51 -3.35 23.88 4.47
N GLU A 52 -4.32 24.05 5.37
CA GLU A 52 -4.13 23.84 6.81
C GLU A 52 -3.82 22.39 7.18
N GLU A 53 -4.44 21.44 6.48
CA GLU A 53 -4.18 20.01 6.66
C GLU A 53 -2.81 19.61 6.11
N ASP A 54 -2.40 20.17 4.97
CA ASP A 54 -1.06 19.96 4.41
C ASP A 54 0.04 20.43 5.36
N ILE A 55 -0.09 21.65 5.90
CA ILE A 55 0.85 22.22 6.89
C ILE A 55 0.92 21.30 8.12
N LYS A 56 -0.23 20.90 8.66
CA LYS A 56 -0.28 20.00 9.82
C LYS A 56 0.36 18.63 9.53
N MET A 57 0.13 18.05 8.35
CA MET A 57 0.76 16.78 7.97
C MET A 57 2.27 16.92 7.86
N GLN A 58 2.76 18.05 7.35
CA GLN A 58 4.18 18.34 7.30
C GLN A 58 4.79 18.46 8.70
N GLU A 59 4.15 19.19 9.62
CA GLU A 59 4.60 19.30 11.02
C GLU A 59 4.61 17.93 11.74
N LEU A 60 3.58 17.11 11.55
CA LEU A 60 3.50 15.76 12.12
C LEU A 60 4.59 14.83 11.55
N ARG A 61 4.98 15.03 10.31
CA ARG A 61 6.11 14.31 9.68
C ARG A 61 7.45 14.80 10.24
N GLU A 62 7.65 16.11 10.36
CA GLU A 62 8.88 16.71 10.90
C GLU A 62 9.10 16.36 12.38
N SER A 63 8.02 16.25 13.16
CA SER A 63 8.07 15.76 14.55
C SER A 63 8.31 14.26 14.70
N GLY A 64 8.32 13.50 13.59
CA GLY A 64 8.50 12.05 13.59
C GLY A 64 7.27 11.24 14.00
N TYR A 65 6.10 11.88 14.16
CA TYR A 65 4.83 11.18 14.45
C TYR A 65 4.34 10.38 13.24
N ILE A 66 4.55 10.90 12.03
CA ILE A 66 4.26 10.21 10.77
C ILE A 66 5.58 9.62 10.23
N PRO A 67 5.59 8.35 9.79
CA PRO A 67 6.75 7.72 9.16
C PRO A 67 7.25 8.47 7.91
N HIS A 68 8.47 8.20 7.48
CA HIS A 68 9.10 8.81 6.30
C HIS A 68 8.24 8.66 5.02
N ILE A 69 8.46 9.51 4.00
CA ILE A 69 7.61 9.56 2.80
C ILE A 69 7.62 8.22 2.05
N SER A 70 8.73 7.50 2.05
CA SER A 70 8.84 6.14 1.51
C SER A 70 7.88 5.15 2.17
N GLU A 71 7.53 5.36 3.44
CA GLU A 71 6.62 4.48 4.17
C GLU A 71 5.14 4.88 3.99
N THR A 72 4.87 6.02 3.35
CA THR A 72 3.53 6.62 3.30
C THR A 72 3.06 7.02 1.90
N ASN A 73 3.94 7.16 0.90
CA ASN A 73 3.59 7.65 -0.43
C ASN A 73 2.63 6.71 -1.20
N TRP A 74 2.74 5.41 -0.97
CA TRP A 74 1.83 4.42 -1.54
C TRP A 74 0.40 4.52 -0.99
N ILE A 75 0.17 5.18 0.14
CA ILE A 75 -1.15 5.29 0.76
C ILE A 75 -2.11 6.03 -0.18
N GLY A 76 -3.27 5.42 -0.43
CA GLY A 76 -4.24 5.89 -1.43
C GLY A 76 -4.03 5.34 -2.83
N SER A 77 -3.06 4.44 -3.05
CA SER A 77 -2.93 3.69 -4.30
C SER A 77 -4.02 2.62 -4.42
N LYS A 78 -4.29 2.20 -5.67
CA LYS A 78 -5.20 1.09 -5.96
C LYS A 78 -4.46 -0.23 -5.80
N PHE A 79 -5.11 -1.20 -5.19
CA PHE A 79 -4.63 -2.57 -5.04
C PHE A 79 -5.66 -3.52 -5.65
N ASP A 80 -5.19 -4.57 -6.31
CA ASP A 80 -6.07 -5.63 -6.80
C ASP A 80 -6.49 -6.53 -5.64
N TYR A 81 -5.55 -6.79 -4.73
CA TYR A 81 -5.78 -7.60 -3.55
C TYR A 81 -5.22 -6.94 -2.29
N VAL A 82 -6.01 -6.95 -1.22
CA VAL A 82 -5.57 -6.58 0.14
C VAL A 82 -5.65 -7.83 1.02
N ILE A 83 -4.50 -8.27 1.52
CA ILE A 83 -4.35 -9.50 2.30
C ILE A 83 -4.12 -9.12 3.76
N GLU A 84 -5.10 -9.44 4.61
CA GLU A 84 -4.98 -9.33 6.07
C GLU A 84 -4.19 -10.52 6.63
N ASN A 85 -3.05 -10.22 7.27
CA ASN A 85 -2.13 -11.17 7.88
C ASN A 85 -2.23 -11.11 9.42
N ASP A 86 -3.44 -11.30 9.93
CA ASP A 86 -3.75 -11.32 11.37
C ASP A 86 -3.78 -12.73 11.97
N GLY A 87 -3.73 -13.75 11.12
CA GLY A 87 -3.91 -15.15 11.47
C GLY A 87 -2.61 -15.95 11.51
N THR A 88 -2.71 -17.25 11.23
CA THR A 88 -1.55 -18.15 11.16
C THR A 88 -0.82 -18.06 9.81
N LEU A 89 0.43 -18.53 9.78
CA LEU A 89 1.19 -18.62 8.53
C LEU A 89 0.50 -19.54 7.49
N LYS A 90 -0.16 -20.60 7.96
CA LYS A 90 -0.95 -21.51 7.09
C LYS A 90 -2.09 -20.76 6.41
N GLU A 91 -2.87 -19.99 7.17
CA GLU A 91 -3.96 -19.18 6.63
C GLU A 91 -3.47 -18.13 5.64
N LEU A 92 -2.29 -17.53 5.87
CA LEU A 92 -1.69 -16.61 4.91
C LEU A 92 -1.36 -17.31 3.59
N TYR A 93 -0.74 -18.49 3.63
CA TYR A 93 -0.47 -19.27 2.42
C TYR A 93 -1.75 -19.67 1.69
N GLU A 94 -2.76 -20.14 2.40
CA GLU A 94 -4.05 -20.52 1.80
C GLU A 94 -4.72 -19.34 1.06
N LYS A 95 -4.64 -18.12 1.62
CA LYS A 95 -5.12 -16.90 0.94
C LYS A 95 -4.36 -16.61 -0.35
N ILE A 96 -3.02 -16.72 -0.31
CA ILE A 96 -2.17 -16.47 -1.47
C ILE A 96 -2.43 -17.51 -2.56
N ASP A 97 -2.42 -18.80 -2.20
CA ASP A 97 -2.67 -19.90 -3.14
C ASP A 97 -4.05 -19.78 -3.80
N GLY A 98 -5.07 -19.39 -3.03
CA GLY A 98 -6.41 -19.11 -3.55
C GLY A 98 -6.38 -18.06 -4.66
N ILE A 99 -5.72 -16.93 -4.42
CA ILE A 99 -5.61 -15.84 -5.42
C ILE A 99 -4.78 -16.30 -6.63
N MET A 100 -3.67 -16.99 -6.41
CA MET A 100 -2.81 -17.44 -7.51
C MET A 100 -3.51 -18.44 -8.45
N ASN A 101 -4.39 -19.29 -7.91
CA ASN A 101 -5.18 -20.22 -8.72
C ASN A 101 -6.26 -19.53 -9.57
N GLU A 102 -6.68 -18.31 -9.25
CA GLU A 102 -7.61 -17.52 -10.08
C GLU A 102 -6.93 -16.93 -11.34
N HIS A 103 -5.60 -16.76 -11.31
CA HIS A 103 -4.81 -16.08 -12.34
C HIS A 103 -3.81 -16.98 -13.08
N GLY A 104 -3.74 -18.27 -12.73
CA GLY A 104 -2.93 -19.31 -13.37
C GLY A 104 -3.61 -19.96 -14.56
#